data_AF-A3LSR2-F1
#
_entry.id   AF-A3LSR2-F1
#
_cell.length_a   1.000
_cell.length_b   1.000
_cell.length_c   1.000
_cell.angle_alpha   90.00
_cell.angle_beta   90.00
_cell.angle_gamma   90.00
#
_symmetry.space_group_name_H-M   'P 1'
#
loop_
_entity.id
_entity.type
_entity.pdbx_description
1 polymer ?
#
loop_
_entity_poly.entity_id
_entity_poly.type
_entity_poly.pdbx_seq_one_letter_code
_entity_poly.pdbx_strand_id
1 'polypeptide(L)'
;MSIQMSLVFATLIGQMVVLLLLVLPLPHPIRAKIVDITWVLQKSQNFKVGVAFSIILLVLQFLDCVNRLKRISGYSDPFFVSSNDHRNPTQQLTYDQLATKFYSQRNLYLSGAVLYLMLAIGIVITIVRKLVKKESEYRSLLAGKKTKYESEDGEVEKYKQLISLKEQDIQAFKKQLRGLQTAYDTLSPEEQKSSKKSD
;
A
#
# COMPACT_ATOMS: atom_id res chain seq x y z
N MET A 1 5.40 2.17 -40.45
CA MET A 1 4.92 3.19 -39.49
C MET A 1 5.94 4.32 -39.44
N SER A 2 5.53 5.58 -39.26
CA SER A 2 6.50 6.66 -38.97
C SER A 2 7.29 6.31 -37.70
N ILE A 3 8.57 6.71 -37.64
CA ILE A 3 9.44 6.52 -36.46
C ILE A 3 8.76 7.04 -35.19
N GLN A 4 8.05 8.16 -35.28
CA GLN A 4 7.27 8.74 -34.19
C GLN A 4 6.21 7.76 -33.65
N MET A 5 5.46 7.09 -34.54
CA MET A 5 4.41 6.14 -34.14
C MET A 5 4.99 4.82 -33.61
N SER A 6 6.19 4.44 -34.07
CA SER A 6 6.92 3.29 -33.51
C SER A 6 7.36 3.56 -32.08
N LEU A 7 7.81 4.79 -31.78
CA LEU A 7 8.20 5.18 -30.42
C LEU A 7 7.00 5.17 -29.47
N VAL A 8 5.86 5.75 -29.89
CA VAL A 8 4.61 5.70 -29.11
C VAL A 8 4.19 4.25 -28.84
N PHE A 9 4.27 3.38 -29.84
CA PHE A 9 3.94 1.98 -29.69
C PHE A 9 4.86 1.25 -28.71
N ALA A 10 6.17 1.49 -28.77
CA ALA A 10 7.13 0.93 -27.81
C ALA A 10 6.84 1.40 -26.37
N THR A 11 6.55 2.71 -26.20
CA THR A 11 6.14 3.26 -24.90
C THR A 11 4.87 2.60 -24.38
N LEU A 12 3.88 2.36 -25.25
CA LEU A 12 2.65 1.67 -24.87
C LEU A 12 2.92 0.27 -24.34
N ILE A 13 3.74 -0.52 -25.04
CA ILE A 13 4.11 -1.87 -24.59
C ILE A 13 4.81 -1.81 -23.23
N GLY A 14 5.77 -0.89 -23.07
CA GLY A 14 6.47 -0.71 -21.80
C GLY A 14 5.50 -0.37 -20.66
N GLN A 15 4.56 0.56 -20.90
CA GLN A 15 3.53 0.91 -19.92
C GLN A 15 2.62 -0.27 -19.57
N MET A 16 2.20 -1.07 -20.55
CA MET A 16 1.37 -2.26 -20.30
C MET A 16 2.09 -3.28 -19.42
N VAL A 17 3.37 -3.54 -19.69
CA VAL A 17 4.18 -4.47 -18.87
C VAL A 17 4.33 -3.95 -17.45
N VAL A 18 4.64 -2.65 -17.28
CA VAL A 18 4.76 -2.02 -15.96
C VAL A 18 3.45 -2.07 -15.20
N LEU A 19 2.32 -1.75 -15.86
CA LEU A 19 1.01 -1.76 -15.22
C LEU A 19 0.58 -3.18 -14.83
N LEU A 20 0.82 -4.17 -15.68
CA LEU A 20 0.55 -5.57 -15.36
C LEU A 20 1.36 -6.04 -14.15
N LEU A 21 2.65 -5.72 -14.10
CA LEU A 21 3.51 -6.03 -12.97
C LEU A 21 3.00 -5.36 -11.68
N LEU A 22 2.54 -4.11 -11.78
CA LEU A 22 2.08 -3.35 -10.61
C LEU A 22 0.69 -3.78 -10.10
N VAL A 23 -0.20 -4.24 -10.98
CA VAL A 23 -1.56 -4.71 -10.64
C VAL A 23 -1.56 -6.13 -10.09
N LEU A 24 -0.59 -6.96 -10.49
CA LEU A 24 -0.49 -8.34 -10.01
C LEU A 24 -0.41 -8.35 -8.46
N PRO A 25 -1.05 -9.34 -7.78
CA PRO A 25 -0.95 -9.47 -6.34
C PRO A 25 0.46 -9.91 -5.89
N LEU A 26 1.43 -8.99 -5.93
CA LEU A 26 2.80 -9.27 -5.51
C LEU A 26 2.90 -9.41 -3.98
N PRO A 27 3.79 -10.28 -3.48
CA PRO A 27 4.06 -10.39 -2.05
C PRO A 27 4.65 -9.07 -1.50
N HIS A 28 4.31 -8.76 -0.25
CA HIS A 28 4.68 -7.53 0.46
C HIS A 28 6.14 -7.06 0.29
N PRO A 29 7.19 -7.91 0.43
CA PRO A 29 8.57 -7.45 0.30
C PRO A 29 8.89 -6.89 -1.09
N ILE A 30 8.23 -7.40 -2.14
CA ILE A 30 8.46 -6.90 -3.50
C ILE A 30 7.74 -5.57 -3.72
N ARG A 31 6.52 -5.43 -3.17
CA ARG A 31 5.78 -4.15 -3.21
C ARG A 31 6.53 -3.04 -2.49
N ALA A 32 7.12 -3.33 -1.33
CA ALA A 32 7.95 -2.37 -0.60
C ALA A 32 9.15 -1.90 -1.44
N LYS A 33 9.90 -2.83 -2.05
CA LYS A 33 11.01 -2.49 -2.96
C LYS A 33 10.58 -1.64 -4.16
N ILE A 34 9.45 -1.97 -4.79
CA ILE A 34 8.91 -1.17 -5.92
C ILE A 34 8.58 0.25 -5.46
N VAL A 35 7.96 0.40 -4.28
CA VAL A 35 7.65 1.71 -3.70
C VAL A 35 8.92 2.50 -3.38
N ASP A 36 9.93 1.86 -2.81
CA ASP A 36 11.21 2.48 -2.46
C ASP A 36 11.95 2.95 -3.73
N ILE A 37 12.04 2.11 -4.75
CA ILE A 37 12.63 2.49 -6.06
C ILE A 37 11.86 3.67 -6.66
N THR A 38 10.54 3.62 -6.63
CA THR A 38 9.70 4.71 -7.14
C THR A 38 9.90 6.00 -6.34
N TRP A 39 10.12 5.88 -5.02
CA TRP A 39 10.40 7.02 -4.16
C TRP A 39 11.76 7.65 -4.44
N VAL A 40 12.82 6.84 -4.56
CA VAL A 40 14.17 7.29 -4.94
C VAL A 40 14.13 7.99 -6.30
N LEU A 41 13.43 7.41 -7.27
CA LEU A 41 13.32 7.95 -8.61
C LEU A 41 12.57 9.30 -8.61
N GLN A 42 11.46 9.40 -7.88
CA GLN A 42 10.70 10.65 -7.74
C GLN A 42 11.38 11.72 -6.87
N LYS A 43 12.33 11.35 -6.01
CA LYS A 43 13.09 12.31 -5.20
C LYS A 43 14.01 13.17 -6.06
N SER A 44 14.45 12.64 -7.21
CA SER A 44 15.30 13.39 -8.13
C SER A 44 14.48 14.41 -8.92
N GLN A 45 14.85 15.69 -8.80
CA GLN A 45 14.18 16.80 -9.48
C GLN A 45 14.26 16.65 -11.01
N ASN A 46 15.40 16.20 -11.52
CA ASN A 46 15.63 15.99 -12.95
C ASN A 46 14.66 14.97 -13.55
N PHE A 47 14.38 13.88 -12.83
CA PHE A 47 13.43 12.87 -13.28
C PHE A 47 12.00 13.42 -13.28
N LYS A 48 11.61 14.17 -12.24
CA LYS A 48 10.27 14.76 -12.16
C LYS A 48 10.03 15.72 -13.33
N VAL A 49 11.02 16.56 -13.66
CA VAL A 49 10.95 17.48 -14.81
C VAL A 49 10.87 16.68 -16.12
N GLY A 50 11.70 15.64 -16.28
CA GLY A 50 11.67 14.79 -17.48
C GLY A 50 10.32 14.10 -17.70
N VAL A 51 9.72 13.55 -16.65
CA VAL A 51 8.39 12.93 -16.70
C VAL A 51 7.31 13.97 -17.03
N ALA A 52 7.33 15.12 -16.38
CA ALA A 52 6.36 16.19 -16.65
C ALA A 52 6.47 16.69 -18.11
N PHE A 53 7.69 16.87 -18.61
CA PHE A 53 7.95 17.25 -20.00
C PHE A 53 7.43 16.19 -20.98
N SER A 54 7.69 14.90 -20.70
CA SER A 54 7.18 13.79 -21.52
C SER A 54 5.64 13.75 -21.54
N ILE A 55 4.98 14.01 -20.41
CA ILE A 55 3.51 14.10 -20.33
C ILE A 55 3.00 15.24 -21.20
N ILE A 56 3.60 16.43 -21.12
CA ILE A 56 3.21 17.58 -21.94
C ILE A 56 3.34 17.25 -23.43
N LEU A 57 4.46 16.63 -23.85
CA LEU A 57 4.65 16.20 -25.24
C LEU A 57 3.60 15.19 -25.70
N LEU A 58 3.26 14.20 -24.87
CA LEU A 58 2.23 13.21 -25.17
C LEU A 58 0.85 13.85 -25.32
N VAL A 59 0.49 14.79 -24.45
CA VAL A 59 -0.76 15.55 -24.55
C VAL A 59 -0.79 16.38 -25.83
N LEU A 60 0.31 17.06 -26.17
CA LEU A 60 0.41 17.89 -27.37
C LEU A 60 0.32 17.03 -28.64
N GLN A 61 0.95 15.85 -28.65
CA GLN A 61 0.83 14.87 -29.72
C GLN A 61 -0.59 14.30 -29.84
N PHE A 62 -1.26 14.06 -28.72
CA PHE A 62 -2.66 13.64 -28.71
C PHE A 62 -3.57 14.73 -29.31
N LEU A 63 -3.39 15.99 -28.90
CA LEU A 63 -4.13 17.13 -29.45
C LEU A 63 -3.87 17.33 -30.94
N ASP A 64 -2.64 17.15 -31.40
CA ASP A 64 -2.32 17.17 -32.84
C ASP A 64 -3.07 16.06 -33.59
N CYS A 65 -3.11 14.84 -33.06
CA CYS A 65 -3.89 13.74 -33.63
C CYS A 65 -5.40 14.06 -33.67
N VAL A 66 -5.94 14.67 -32.61
CA VAL A 66 -7.35 15.11 -32.55
C VAL A 66 -7.64 16.17 -33.61
N ASN A 67 -6.79 17.20 -33.70
CA ASN A 67 -6.97 18.30 -34.65
C ASN A 67 -6.87 17.79 -36.10
N ARG A 68 -5.91 16.90 -36.38
CA ARG A 68 -5.79 16.24 -37.67
C ARG A 68 -7.01 15.40 -38.00
N LEU A 69 -7.53 14.62 -37.05
CA LEU A 69 -8.74 13.81 -37.27
C LEU A 69 -9.97 14.70 -37.47
N LYS A 70 -10.15 15.76 -36.69
CA LYS A 70 -11.24 16.74 -36.86
C LYS A 70 -11.20 17.40 -38.23
N ARG A 71 -10.01 17.79 -38.71
CA ARG A 71 -9.83 18.35 -40.05
C ARG A 71 -10.27 17.35 -41.11
N ILE A 72 -9.78 16.12 -41.06
CA ILE A 72 -10.13 15.07 -42.03
C ILE A 72 -11.63 14.74 -41.96
N SER A 73 -12.20 14.67 -40.75
CA SER A 73 -13.62 14.41 -40.53
C SER A 73 -14.52 15.53 -41.05
N GLY A 74 -14.17 16.80 -40.80
CA GLY A 74 -14.95 17.97 -41.21
C GLY A 74 -14.99 18.20 -42.73
N TYR A 75 -13.98 17.75 -43.47
CA TYR A 75 -14.03 17.68 -44.94
C TYR A 75 -14.81 16.46 -45.46
N SER A 76 -15.15 15.49 -44.61
CA SER A 76 -15.72 14.19 -44.97
C SER A 76 -17.12 13.93 -44.43
N ASP A 77 -17.71 14.89 -43.70
CA ASP A 77 -19.11 14.84 -43.30
C ASP A 77 -19.97 15.46 -44.41
N PRO A 78 -20.73 14.67 -45.19
CA PRO A 78 -21.66 15.22 -46.18
C PRO A 78 -22.79 16.06 -45.55
N PHE A 79 -22.89 16.10 -44.22
CA PHE A 79 -23.91 16.84 -43.46
C PHE A 79 -23.45 18.19 -42.89
N PHE A 80 -22.13 18.46 -42.82
CA PHE A 80 -21.57 19.69 -42.23
C PHE A 80 -20.84 20.58 -43.24
N VAL A 81 -21.08 20.37 -44.55
CA VAL A 81 -20.73 21.37 -45.56
C VAL A 81 -21.67 22.55 -45.36
N SER A 82 -21.18 23.56 -44.64
CA SER A 82 -21.77 24.87 -44.49
C SER A 82 -22.30 25.35 -45.85
N SER A 83 -23.55 25.79 -45.86
CA SER A 83 -24.43 26.12 -47.00
C SER A 83 -23.94 27.24 -47.94
N ASN A 84 -22.65 27.39 -48.20
CA ASN A 84 -22.10 28.52 -48.96
C ASN A 84 -21.07 28.19 -50.04
N ASP A 85 -20.73 26.91 -50.29
CA ASP A 85 -19.94 26.54 -51.46
C ASP A 85 -20.65 25.45 -52.28
N HIS A 86 -21.25 25.87 -53.39
CA HIS A 86 -22.08 25.08 -54.30
C HIS A 86 -21.26 24.13 -55.19
N ARG A 87 -20.21 23.48 -54.65
CA ARG A 87 -19.35 22.59 -55.43
C ARG A 87 -19.42 21.15 -54.89
N ASN A 88 -20.44 20.45 -55.40
CA ASN A 88 -20.59 18.99 -55.55
C ASN A 88 -21.23 18.21 -54.38
N PRO A 89 -22.53 17.87 -54.47
CA PRO A 89 -23.24 17.03 -53.49
C PRO A 89 -22.92 15.52 -53.58
N THR A 90 -21.88 15.12 -54.31
CA THR A 90 -21.55 13.70 -54.58
C THR A 90 -20.05 13.43 -54.58
N GLN A 91 -19.27 14.09 -53.71
CA GLN A 91 -17.88 13.68 -53.52
C GLN A 91 -17.84 12.41 -52.66
N GLN A 92 -18.04 11.25 -53.30
CA GLN A 92 -17.67 9.96 -52.73
C GLN A 92 -16.22 10.07 -52.28
N LEU A 93 -15.95 9.81 -50.99
CA LEU A 93 -14.62 9.86 -50.42
C LEU A 93 -13.68 8.98 -51.27
N THR A 94 -12.63 9.57 -51.84
CA THR A 94 -11.63 8.83 -52.59
C THR A 94 -11.02 7.76 -51.68
N TYR A 95 -10.68 6.58 -52.20
CA TYR A 95 -10.06 5.50 -51.43
C TYR A 95 -8.86 5.98 -50.58
N ASP A 96 -8.08 6.94 -51.08
CA ASP A 96 -6.97 7.56 -50.36
C ASP A 96 -7.40 8.41 -49.14
N GLN A 97 -8.54 9.11 -49.25
CA GLN A 97 -9.09 9.90 -48.14
C GLN A 97 -9.63 8.96 -47.04
N LEU A 98 -10.27 7.86 -47.43
CA LEU A 98 -10.70 6.80 -46.52
C LEU A 98 -9.51 6.17 -45.80
N ALA A 99 -8.47 5.79 -46.54
CA ALA A 99 -7.24 5.23 -45.98
C ALA A 99 -6.57 6.21 -44.99
N THR A 100 -6.52 7.50 -45.33
CA THR A 100 -5.96 8.55 -44.47
C THR A 100 -6.77 8.72 -43.17
N LYS A 101 -8.10 8.60 -43.23
CA LYS A 101 -8.98 8.62 -42.05
C LYS A 101 -8.72 7.43 -41.13
N PHE A 102 -8.61 6.21 -41.65
CA PHE A 102 -8.28 5.04 -40.84
C PHE A 102 -6.90 5.16 -40.18
N TYR A 103 -5.92 5.71 -40.91
CA TYR A 103 -4.59 5.96 -40.36
C TYR A 103 -4.60 6.97 -39.22
N SER A 104 -5.33 8.08 -39.34
CA SER A 104 -5.42 9.10 -38.29
C SER A 104 -6.22 8.61 -37.08
N GLN A 105 -7.28 7.83 -37.28
CA GLN A 105 -8.03 7.18 -36.20
C GLN A 105 -7.16 6.23 -35.39
N ARG A 106 -6.44 5.30 -36.03
CA ARG A 106 -5.54 4.37 -35.32
C ARG A 106 -4.49 5.11 -34.50
N ASN A 107 -3.86 6.13 -35.10
CA ASN A 107 -2.81 6.89 -34.43
C ASN A 107 -3.36 7.69 -33.24
N LEU A 108 -4.60 8.21 -33.34
CA LEU A 108 -5.29 8.86 -32.23
C LEU A 108 -5.53 7.88 -31.07
N TYR A 109 -6.08 6.69 -31.36
CA TYR A 109 -6.33 5.69 -30.32
C TYR A 109 -5.03 5.22 -29.66
N LEU A 110 -3.97 5.04 -30.44
CA LEU A 110 -2.66 4.64 -29.92
C LEU A 110 -2.08 5.71 -28.98
N SER A 111 -2.11 6.98 -29.39
CA SER A 111 -1.66 8.10 -28.55
C SER A 111 -2.51 8.26 -27.29
N GLY A 112 -3.84 8.14 -27.42
CA GLY A 112 -4.76 8.19 -26.29
C GLY A 112 -4.56 7.06 -25.28
N ALA A 113 -4.28 5.84 -25.76
CA ALA A 113 -3.99 4.69 -24.90
C ALA A 113 -2.71 4.90 -24.07
N VAL A 114 -1.65 5.46 -24.66
CA VAL A 114 -0.41 5.80 -23.93
C VAL A 114 -0.67 6.84 -22.83
N LEU A 115 -1.47 7.87 -23.13
CA LEU A 115 -1.82 8.90 -22.16
C LEU A 115 -2.66 8.31 -21.01
N TYR A 116 -3.64 7.46 -21.34
CA TYR A 116 -4.47 6.77 -20.36
C TYR A 116 -3.64 5.89 -19.42
N LEU A 117 -2.74 5.06 -19.97
CA LEU A 117 -1.88 4.20 -19.17
C LEU A 117 -0.93 4.98 -18.27
N MET A 118 -0.40 6.11 -18.75
CA MET A 118 0.45 6.99 -17.94
C MET A 118 -0.27 7.44 -16.66
N LEU A 119 -1.53 7.86 -16.80
CA LEU A 119 -2.36 8.27 -15.68
C LEU A 119 -2.73 7.08 -14.77
N ALA A 120 -3.09 5.94 -15.36
CA ALA A 120 -3.41 4.72 -14.63
C ALA A 120 -2.22 4.26 -13.76
N ILE A 121 -1.00 4.26 -14.31
CA ILE A 121 0.22 3.92 -13.57
C ILE A 121 0.40 4.85 -12.36
N GLY A 122 0.20 6.16 -12.52
CA GLY A 122 0.29 7.13 -11.42
C GLY A 122 -0.71 6.84 -10.28
N ILE A 123 -1.95 6.48 -10.64
CA ILE A 123 -2.98 6.09 -9.67
C ILE A 123 -2.58 4.80 -8.96
N VAL A 124 -2.18 3.76 -9.70
CA VAL A 124 -1.83 2.46 -9.13
C VAL A 124 -0.63 2.59 -8.20
N ILE A 125 0.41 3.35 -8.56
CA ILE A 125 1.56 3.63 -7.68
C ILE A 125 1.10 4.24 -6.35
N THR A 126 0.17 5.20 -6.41
CA THR A 126 -0.36 5.86 -5.21
C THR A 126 -1.16 4.90 -4.34
N ILE A 127 -1.94 4.00 -4.94
CA ILE A 127 -2.68 2.96 -4.23
C ILE A 127 -1.72 1.97 -3.57
N VAL A 128 -0.72 1.47 -4.31
CA VAL A 128 0.29 0.54 -3.79
C VAL A 128 1.05 1.16 -2.63
N ARG A 129 1.42 2.44 -2.71
CA ARG A 129 2.04 3.18 -1.59
C ARG A 129 1.17 3.20 -0.34
N LYS A 130 -0.12 3.51 -0.48
CA LYS A 130 -1.07 3.51 0.64
C LYS A 130 -1.21 2.12 1.25
N LEU A 131 -1.25 1.09 0.41
CA LEU A 131 -1.36 -0.30 0.82
C LEU A 131 -0.12 -0.74 1.61
N VAL A 132 1.09 -0.49 1.10
CA VAL A 132 2.35 -0.82 1.79
C VAL A 132 2.43 -0.12 3.15
N LYS A 133 2.10 1.18 3.21
CA LYS A 133 2.08 1.93 4.47
C LYS A 133 1.11 1.32 5.49
N LYS A 134 -0.12 1.01 5.06
CA LYS A 134 -1.14 0.40 5.93
C LYS A 134 -0.76 -1.00 6.40
N GLU A 135 -0.16 -1.80 5.53
CA GLU A 135 0.33 -3.13 5.91
C GLU A 135 1.51 -3.03 6.90
N SER A 136 2.40 -2.05 6.74
CA SER A 136 3.50 -1.81 7.68
C SER A 136 3.01 -1.37 9.07
N GLU A 137 2.01 -0.47 9.12
CA GLU A 137 1.32 -0.07 10.36
C GLU A 137 0.63 -1.26 11.02
N TYR A 138 -0.03 -2.12 10.24
CA TYR A 138 -0.70 -3.31 10.76
C TYR A 138 0.30 -4.31 11.36
N ARG A 139 1.43 -4.57 10.68
CA ARG A 139 2.48 -5.46 11.16
C ARG A 139 3.17 -4.93 12.42
N SER A 140 3.41 -3.62 12.52
CA SER A 140 4.02 -3.03 13.72
C SER A 140 3.09 -3.11 14.94
N LEU A 141 1.78 -2.90 14.75
CA LEU A 141 0.78 -3.07 15.81
C LEU A 141 0.66 -4.54 16.27
N LEU A 142 0.72 -5.49 15.34
CA LEU A 142 0.77 -6.92 15.65
C LEU A 142 2.03 -7.31 16.42
N ALA A 143 3.20 -6.80 16.00
CA ALA A 143 4.46 -7.04 16.69
C ALA A 143 4.44 -6.41 18.10
N GLY A 144 3.93 -5.19 18.24
CA GLY A 144 3.74 -4.52 19.52
C GLY A 144 2.72 -5.23 20.43
N LYS A 145 1.66 -5.83 19.87
CA LYS A 145 0.77 -6.71 20.62
C LYS A 145 1.50 -7.98 21.06
N LYS A 146 2.22 -8.65 20.17
CA LYS A 146 2.97 -9.88 20.52
C LYS A 146 3.99 -9.62 21.62
N THR A 147 4.78 -8.56 21.53
CA THR A 147 5.71 -8.20 22.61
C THR A 147 4.98 -7.85 23.90
N LYS A 148 3.82 -7.19 23.84
CA LYS A 148 3.03 -6.90 25.06
C LYS A 148 2.46 -8.17 25.69
N TYR A 149 1.95 -9.11 24.90
CA TYR A 149 1.45 -10.40 25.38
C TYR A 149 2.58 -11.31 25.92
N GLU A 150 3.73 -11.40 25.24
CA GLU A 150 4.89 -12.15 25.74
C GLU A 150 5.50 -11.52 27.01
N SER A 151 5.48 -10.19 27.12
CA SER A 151 5.89 -9.48 28.35
C SER A 151 4.94 -9.79 29.50
N GLU A 152 3.63 -9.67 29.27
CA GLU A 152 2.60 -9.91 30.29
C GLU A 152 2.60 -11.39 30.73
N ASP A 153 2.72 -12.36 29.82
CA ASP A 153 2.80 -13.78 30.18
C ASP A 153 4.08 -14.11 30.98
N GLY A 154 5.24 -13.56 30.58
CA GLY A 154 6.50 -13.76 31.30
C GLY A 154 6.52 -13.10 32.69
N GLU A 155 5.84 -11.98 32.87
CA GLU A 155 5.65 -11.34 34.18
C GLU A 155 4.68 -12.16 35.05
N VAL A 156 3.57 -12.65 34.48
CA VAL A 156 2.59 -13.48 35.19
C VAL A 156 3.22 -14.78 35.71
N GLU A 157 4.07 -15.44 34.94
CA GLU A 157 4.78 -16.65 35.40
C GLU A 157 5.75 -16.35 36.56
N LYS A 158 6.50 -15.25 36.50
CA LYS A 158 7.38 -14.81 37.59
C LYS A 158 6.60 -14.50 38.87
N TYR A 159 5.49 -13.76 38.75
CA TYR A 159 4.64 -13.44 39.90
C TYR A 159 4.02 -14.70 40.50
N LYS A 160 3.62 -15.69 39.68
CA LYS A 160 3.11 -16.97 40.15
C LYS A 160 4.15 -17.78 40.93
N GLN A 161 5.40 -17.81 40.46
CA GLN A 161 6.50 -18.43 41.21
C GLN A 161 6.75 -17.70 42.54
N LEU A 162 6.76 -16.36 42.54
CA LEU A 162 6.98 -15.56 43.75
C LEU A 162 5.89 -15.81 44.81
N ILE A 163 4.62 -15.90 44.38
CA ILE A 163 3.50 -16.21 45.25
C ILE A 163 3.67 -17.61 45.85
N SER A 164 4.07 -18.61 45.06
CA SER A 164 4.27 -19.97 45.57
C SER A 164 5.38 -20.06 46.63
N LEU A 165 6.45 -19.27 46.46
CA LEU A 165 7.59 -19.23 47.38
C LEU A 165 7.19 -18.51 48.68
N LYS A 166 6.48 -17.36 48.56
CA LYS A 166 5.88 -16.65 49.68
C LYS A 166 4.92 -17.54 50.49
N GLU A 167 4.13 -18.37 49.82
CA GLU A 167 3.19 -19.28 50.50
C GLU A 167 3.92 -20.37 51.30
N GLN A 168 5.03 -20.90 50.76
CA GLN A 168 5.89 -21.84 51.47
C GLN A 168 6.54 -21.19 52.70
N ASP A 169 7.05 -19.96 52.57
CA ASP A 169 7.62 -19.21 53.69
C ASP A 169 6.59 -18.95 54.79
N ILE A 170 5.36 -18.57 54.42
CA ILE A 170 4.26 -18.38 55.37
C ILE A 170 3.95 -19.68 56.11
N GLN A 171 3.93 -20.82 55.42
CA GLN A 171 3.71 -22.12 56.08
C GLN A 171 4.86 -22.48 57.02
N ALA A 172 6.11 -22.25 56.61
CA ALA A 172 7.29 -22.46 57.44
C ALA A 172 7.25 -21.58 58.70
N PHE A 173 6.95 -20.28 58.55
CA PHE A 173 6.78 -19.36 59.67
C PHE A 173 5.63 -19.77 60.59
N LYS A 174 4.49 -20.21 60.04
CA LYS A 174 3.37 -20.71 60.85
C LYS A 174 3.74 -21.95 61.65
N LYS A 175 4.59 -22.83 61.09
CA LYS A 175 5.11 -24.00 61.80
C LYS A 175 6.10 -23.61 62.90
N GLN A 176 6.98 -22.64 62.64
CA GLN A 176 7.89 -22.10 63.65
C GLN A 176 7.13 -21.41 64.79
N LEU A 177 6.13 -20.59 64.48
CA LEU A 177 5.30 -19.90 65.47
C LEU A 177 4.54 -20.90 66.35
N ARG A 178 3.97 -21.95 65.76
CA ARG A 178 3.34 -23.05 66.51
C ARG A 178 4.34 -23.77 67.41
N GLY A 179 5.53 -24.09 66.90
CA GLY A 179 6.59 -24.69 67.70
C GLY A 179 6.99 -23.81 68.89
N LEU A 180 7.11 -22.50 68.68
CA LEU A 180 7.41 -21.52 69.72
C LEU A 180 6.27 -21.41 70.75
N GLN A 181 5.02 -21.40 70.30
CA GLN A 181 3.85 -21.33 71.16
C GLN A 181 3.69 -22.60 72.00
N THR A 182 3.92 -23.78 71.41
CA THR A 182 3.97 -25.04 72.18
C THR A 182 5.11 -25.02 73.19
N ALA A 183 6.30 -24.54 72.81
CA ALA A 183 7.42 -24.41 73.75
C ALA A 183 7.08 -23.46 74.92
N TYR A 184 6.46 -22.31 74.63
CA TYR A 184 5.99 -21.36 75.64
C TYR A 184 4.93 -21.98 76.56
N ASP A 185 3.91 -22.65 76.01
CA ASP A 185 2.88 -23.34 76.79
C ASP A 185 3.46 -24.49 77.65
N THR A 186 4.50 -25.19 77.17
CA THR A 186 5.21 -26.22 77.95
C THR A 186 6.18 -25.67 79.00
N LEU A 187 6.61 -24.42 78.87
CA LEU A 187 7.37 -23.68 79.90
C LEU A 187 6.45 -22.97 80.90
N SER A 188 5.15 -22.85 80.59
CA SER A 188 4.13 -22.25 81.45
C SER A 188 3.38 -23.19 82.43
N PRO A 189 3.70 -24.48 82.64
CA PRO A 189 3.09 -25.25 83.71
C PRO A 189 3.97 -25.21 84.97
N GLU A 190 4.15 -24.04 85.59
CA GLU A 190 4.50 -23.92 87.04
C GLU A 190 4.01 -22.61 87.73
N GLU A 191 3.09 -21.82 87.14
CA GLU A 191 2.51 -20.65 87.87
C GLU A 191 1.02 -20.76 88.24
N GLN A 192 0.35 -21.90 88.01
CA GLN A 192 -1.03 -22.10 88.45
C GLN A 192 -1.27 -23.33 89.36
N LYS A 193 -0.23 -23.83 90.03
CA LYS A 193 -0.38 -24.88 91.06
C LYS A 193 0.03 -24.50 92.49
N SER A 194 0.45 -23.25 92.76
CA SER A 194 0.83 -22.82 94.13
C SER A 194 -0.19 -21.94 94.87
N SER A 195 -1.32 -21.53 94.27
CA SER A 195 -2.33 -20.68 94.94
C SER A 195 -3.60 -21.43 95.38
N LYS A 196 -3.51 -22.73 95.68
CA LYS A 196 -4.66 -23.48 96.21
C LYS A 196 -4.27 -24.63 97.14
N LYS A 197 -3.60 -24.30 98.26
CA LYS A 197 -3.71 -25.03 99.55
C LYS A 197 -2.82 -24.38 100.61
N SER A 198 -3.44 -23.57 101.47
CA SER A 198 -2.99 -23.30 102.83
C SER A 198 -4.21 -22.80 103.62
N ASP A 199 -5.09 -23.74 103.96
CA ASP A 199 -5.75 -23.78 105.27
C ASP A 199 -4.93 -24.75 106.13
#